data_AF-A0A194PYE4-F1
#
_entry.id   AF-A0A194PYE4-F1
#
_cell.length_a   1.000
_cell.length_b   1.000
_cell.length_c   1.000
_cell.angle_alpha   90.00
_cell.angle_beta   90.00
_cell.angle_gamma   90.00
#
_symmetry.space_group_name_H-M   'P 1'
#
loop_
_entity.id
_entity.type
_entity.pdbx_description
1 polymer ?
#
loop_
_entity_poly.entity_id
_entity_poly.type
_entity_poly.pdbx_seq_one_letter_code
_entity_poly.pdbx_strand_id
1 'polypeptide(L)'
;MDVPRPSSRVEIVAAMRRVRYEFKAQGVKKRKVTMDISTNGVRVTLRTKERKVRRFFRRKKKNTQPRESLELMHHPIYRIFYVSHDSSDLKIFSYIARDGSSNEYTCNVFKSKRNVSLRILLSY
;
A
#
# COMPACT_ATOMS: atom_id res chain seq x y z
N MET A 1 -6.75 8.27 2.97
CA MET A 1 -7.40 9.60 3.00
C MET A 1 -8.44 9.65 1.91
N ASP A 2 -9.62 10.16 2.25
CA ASP A 2 -10.70 10.32 1.27
C ASP A 2 -10.43 11.54 0.40
N VAL A 3 -10.75 11.38 -0.88
CA VAL A 3 -10.53 12.39 -1.91
C VAL A 3 -11.81 12.53 -2.72
N PRO A 4 -12.13 13.75 -3.19
CA PRO A 4 -13.19 13.89 -4.18
C PRO A 4 -12.82 13.10 -5.44
N ARG A 5 -13.83 12.74 -6.25
CA ARG A 5 -13.60 12.05 -7.51
C ARG A 5 -12.59 12.84 -8.36
N PRO A 6 -11.40 12.28 -8.64
CA PRO A 6 -10.38 13.01 -9.38
C PRO A 6 -10.82 13.21 -10.84
N SER A 7 -10.70 14.43 -11.33
CA SER A 7 -11.04 14.82 -12.70
C SER A 7 -9.81 15.00 -13.60
N SER A 8 -8.63 15.22 -13.00
CA SER A 8 -7.39 15.51 -13.74
C SER A 8 -6.14 14.89 -13.09
N ARG A 9 -5.09 14.73 -13.90
CA ARG A 9 -3.76 14.30 -13.41
C ARG A 9 -3.22 15.22 -12.31
N VAL A 10 -3.51 16.52 -12.40
CA VAL A 10 -3.03 17.54 -11.44
C VAL A 10 -3.66 17.30 -10.06
N GLU A 11 -4.97 17.06 -10.00
CA GLU A 11 -5.67 16.77 -8.74
C GLU A 11 -5.13 15.50 -8.06
N ILE A 12 -4.80 14.49 -8.85
CA ILE A 12 -4.28 13.22 -8.34
C ILE A 12 -2.92 13.41 -7.68
N VAL A 13 -2.02 14.15 -8.34
CA VAL A 13 -0.70 14.47 -7.78
C VAL A 13 -0.85 15.35 -6.53
N ALA A 14 -1.78 16.31 -6.54
CA ALA A 14 -2.07 17.14 -5.39
C ALA A 14 -2.59 16.33 -4.19
N ALA A 15 -3.52 15.40 -4.41
CA ALA A 15 -4.04 14.50 -3.39
C ALA A 15 -2.95 13.61 -2.79
N MET A 16 -2.13 12.97 -3.64
CA MET A 16 -1.00 12.15 -3.18
C MET A 16 -0.01 12.97 -2.34
N ARG A 17 0.31 14.20 -2.77
CA ARG A 17 1.21 15.10 -2.00
C ARG A 17 0.59 15.53 -0.68
N ARG A 18 -0.71 15.82 -0.64
CA ARG A 18 -1.45 16.16 0.57
C ARG A 18 -1.35 15.05 1.61
N VAL A 19 -1.69 13.81 1.24
CA VAL A 19 -1.55 12.62 2.10
C VAL A 19 -0.12 12.51 2.64
N ARG A 20 0.88 12.65 1.77
CA ARG A 20 2.29 12.55 2.18
C ARG A 20 2.67 13.60 3.22
N TYR A 21 2.25 14.84 3.03
CA TYR A 21 2.64 15.95 3.88
C TYR A 21 1.91 15.97 5.22
N GLU A 22 0.62 15.61 5.25
CA GLU A 22 -0.15 15.49 6.49
C GLU A 22 0.49 14.46 7.44
N PHE A 23 0.78 13.27 6.93
CA PHE A 23 1.43 12.23 7.75
C PHE A 23 2.87 12.57 8.15
N LYS A 24 3.57 13.36 7.33
CA LYS A 24 4.90 13.89 7.70
C LYS A 24 4.77 14.91 8.84
N ALA A 25 3.80 15.81 8.76
CA ALA A 25 3.55 16.84 9.77
C ALA A 25 3.10 16.23 11.10
N GLN A 26 2.27 15.19 11.06
CA GLN A 26 1.82 14.44 12.24
C GLN A 26 2.88 13.49 12.82
N GLY A 27 4.06 13.38 12.20
CA GLY A 27 5.14 12.52 12.69
C GLY A 27 4.83 11.01 12.65
N VAL A 28 3.83 10.60 11.88
CA VAL A 28 3.38 9.20 11.84
C VAL A 28 4.46 8.33 11.20
N LYS A 29 4.93 7.34 11.97
CA LYS A 29 5.96 6.41 11.49
C LYS A 29 5.43 5.49 10.40
N LYS A 30 6.28 5.27 9.42
CA LYS A 30 5.97 4.49 8.22
C LYS A 30 5.84 3.00 8.53
N ARG A 31 4.68 2.39 8.22
CA ARG A 31 4.47 0.93 8.37
C ARG A 31 5.05 0.17 7.18
N LYS A 32 5.71 -0.96 7.43
CA LYS A 32 6.26 -1.82 6.36
C LYS A 32 5.25 -2.88 5.97
N VAL A 33 4.85 -2.86 4.71
CA VAL A 33 3.83 -3.76 4.16
C VAL A 33 4.41 -4.61 3.03
N THR A 34 3.61 -5.55 2.55
CA THR A 34 3.80 -6.24 1.28
C THR A 34 2.57 -5.95 0.45
N MET A 35 2.74 -5.72 -0.85
CA MET A 35 1.61 -5.54 -1.76
C MET A 35 1.69 -6.61 -2.82
N ASP A 36 0.61 -7.36 -2.96
CA ASP A 36 0.41 -8.33 -4.02
C ASP A 36 -0.47 -7.66 -5.07
N ILE A 37 0.02 -7.58 -6.31
CA ILE A 37 -0.73 -7.07 -7.46
C ILE A 37 -0.96 -8.23 -8.41
N SER A 38 -2.20 -8.41 -8.84
CA SER A 38 -2.57 -9.41 -9.84
C SER A 38 -3.72 -8.89 -10.70
N THR A 39 -4.17 -9.69 -11.66
CA THR A 39 -5.39 -9.42 -12.43
C THR A 39 -6.63 -9.34 -11.55
N ASN A 40 -6.63 -9.94 -10.36
CA ASN A 40 -7.75 -9.87 -9.41
C ASN A 40 -7.80 -8.53 -8.66
N GLY A 41 -6.69 -7.79 -8.61
CA GLY A 41 -6.61 -6.49 -7.93
C GLY A 41 -5.35 -6.33 -7.08
N VAL A 42 -5.47 -5.46 -6.07
CA VAL A 42 -4.39 -5.06 -5.17
C VAL A 42 -4.71 -5.50 -3.76
N ARG A 43 -3.82 -6.29 -3.14
CA ARG A 43 -3.90 -6.69 -1.74
C ARG A 43 -2.68 -6.18 -0.99
N VAL A 44 -2.87 -5.60 0.19
CA VAL A 44 -1.79 -5.12 1.05
C VAL A 44 -1.83 -5.84 2.39
N THR A 45 -0.71 -6.41 2.79
CA THR A 45 -0.58 -7.16 4.04
C THR A 45 0.55 -6.62 4.91
N LEU A 46 0.41 -6.70 6.24
CA LEU A 46 1.50 -6.43 7.15
C LEU A 46 2.57 -7.50 7.03
N ARG A 47 3.83 -7.05 7.01
CA ARG A 47 4.96 -7.98 7.08
C ARG A 47 5.14 -8.48 8.51
N THR A 48 4.63 -9.68 8.81
CA THR A 48 4.91 -10.37 10.08
C THR A 48 6.43 -10.59 10.25
N LYS A 49 6.96 -10.31 11.46
CA LYS A 49 8.39 -10.39 11.80
C LYS A 49 9.00 -11.81 11.77
N GLU A 50 8.26 -12.85 11.41
CA GLU A 50 8.68 -14.25 11.57
C GLU A 50 9.84 -14.71 10.66
N ARG A 51 10.20 -13.95 9.61
CA ARG A 51 11.29 -14.37 8.70
C ARG A 51 12.68 -14.42 9.33
N LYS A 52 12.92 -13.84 10.52
CA LYS A 52 14.20 -14.02 11.23
C LYS A 52 14.26 -15.32 12.03
N VAL A 53 13.14 -15.78 12.59
CA VAL A 53 13.07 -17.05 13.34
C VAL A 53 13.19 -18.26 12.39
N ARG A 54 12.59 -18.19 11.19
CA ARG A 54 12.64 -19.31 10.22
C ARG A 54 14.01 -19.59 9.60
N ARG A 55 15.01 -18.69 9.70
CA ARG A 55 16.39 -19.02 9.28
C ARG A 55 17.17 -19.80 10.34
N PHE A 56 16.94 -19.51 11.62
CA PHE A 56 17.56 -20.25 12.73
C PHE A 56 16.86 -21.58 13.02
N PHE A 57 15.54 -21.67 12.84
CA PHE A 57 14.75 -22.87 13.15
C PHE A 57 14.39 -23.72 11.92
N ARG A 58 15.13 -23.62 10.81
CA ARG A 58 14.89 -24.38 9.56
C ARG A 58 15.23 -25.88 9.63
N ARG A 59 15.35 -26.45 10.84
CA ARG A 59 15.65 -27.88 11.05
C ARG A 59 14.62 -28.64 11.88
N LYS A 60 13.71 -27.98 12.62
CA LYS A 60 12.71 -28.67 13.46
C LYS A 60 11.42 -27.86 13.64
N LYS A 61 10.47 -27.97 12.71
CA LYS A 61 9.03 -28.02 13.00
C LYS A 61 8.23 -28.16 11.71
N LYS A 62 7.63 -29.33 11.52
CA LYS A 62 6.71 -29.67 10.42
C LYS A 62 5.24 -29.32 10.72
N ASN A 63 4.94 -28.57 11.78
CA ASN A 63 3.54 -28.35 12.17
C ASN A 63 3.31 -27.00 12.88
N THR A 64 3.56 -25.90 12.18
CA THR A 64 3.07 -24.60 12.61
C THR A 64 2.25 -24.03 11.46
N GLN A 65 0.92 -24.01 11.63
CA GLN A 65 -0.01 -23.31 10.75
C GLN A 65 0.60 -21.94 10.39
N PRO A 66 0.71 -21.58 9.10
CA PRO A 66 1.22 -20.27 8.73
C PRO A 66 0.28 -19.23 9.35
N ARG A 67 0.75 -18.47 10.35
CA ARG A 67 0.03 -17.30 10.85
C ARG A 67 -0.28 -16.43 9.64
N GLU A 68 -1.57 -16.29 9.33
CA GLU A 68 -2.04 -15.44 8.24
C GLU A 68 -1.40 -14.06 8.38
N SER A 69 -0.80 -13.57 7.30
CA SER A 69 -0.35 -12.19 7.26
C SER A 69 -1.56 -11.29 7.38
N LEU A 70 -1.58 -10.41 8.39
CA LEU A 70 -2.70 -9.50 8.60
C LEU A 70 -2.94 -8.66 7.34
N GLU A 71 -4.08 -8.85 6.69
CA GLU A 71 -4.51 -8.05 5.56
C GLU A 71 -4.95 -6.68 6.05
N LEU A 72 -4.41 -5.63 5.42
CA LEU A 72 -4.76 -4.24 5.73
C LEU A 72 -5.84 -3.71 4.79
N MET A 73 -5.77 -4.10 3.52
CA MET A 73 -6.70 -3.65 2.48
C MET A 73 -6.64 -4.61 1.30
N HIS A 74 -7.78 -4.77 0.65
CA HIS A 74 -7.94 -5.52 -0.58
C HIS A 74 -8.93 -4.80 -1.48
N HIS A 75 -8.45 -4.37 -2.65
CA HIS A 75 -9.25 -3.67 -3.65
C HIS A 75 -9.25 -4.50 -4.94
N PRO A 76 -10.40 -5.01 -5.38
CA PRO A 76 -10.54 -5.66 -6.67
C PRO A 76 -10.16 -4.72 -7.82
N ILE A 77 -9.69 -5.27 -8.93
CA ILE A 77 -9.18 -4.47 -10.06
C ILE A 77 -10.20 -3.45 -10.58
N TYR A 78 -11.48 -3.81 -10.63
CA TYR A 78 -12.57 -2.95 -11.10
C TYR A 78 -12.84 -1.74 -10.19
N ARG A 79 -12.32 -1.74 -8.95
CA ARG A 79 -12.42 -0.60 -8.03
C ARG A 79 -11.24 0.36 -8.14
N ILE A 80 -10.15 -0.04 -8.79
CA ILE A 80 -8.98 0.81 -8.96
C ILE A 80 -9.29 1.82 -10.08
N PHE A 81 -9.52 3.06 -9.67
CA PHE A 81 -9.88 4.15 -10.58
C PHE A 81 -8.66 4.75 -11.27
N TYR A 82 -7.55 4.89 -10.54
CA TYR A 82 -6.33 5.50 -11.08
C TYR A 82 -5.08 4.99 -10.37
N VAL A 83 -3.95 4.98 -11.10
CA VAL A 83 -2.62 4.64 -10.58
C VAL A 83 -1.63 5.72 -11.04
N SER A 84 -0.79 6.20 -10.13
CA SER A 84 0.10 7.35 -10.39
C SER A 84 1.43 7.24 -9.64
N HIS A 85 2.41 8.07 -10.02
CA HIS A 85 3.66 8.27 -9.31
C HIS A 85 3.94 9.77 -9.08
N ASP A 86 4.77 10.10 -8.08
CA ASP A 86 5.27 11.47 -7.90
C ASP A 86 6.29 11.79 -8.99
N SER A 87 6.06 12.87 -9.73
CA SER A 87 6.99 13.34 -10.77
C SER A 87 8.36 13.71 -10.20
N SER A 88 8.44 14.05 -8.91
CA SER A 88 9.68 14.41 -8.23
C SER A 88 10.34 13.25 -7.47
N ASP A 89 9.63 12.15 -7.23
CA ASP A 89 10.17 10.96 -6.54
C ASP A 89 9.45 9.70 -7.04
N LEU A 90 10.00 9.07 -8.08
CA LEU A 90 9.44 7.85 -8.70
C LEU A 90 9.34 6.65 -7.73
N LYS A 91 9.95 6.72 -6.55
CA LYS A 91 9.77 5.70 -5.50
C LYS A 91 8.44 5.85 -4.77
N ILE A 92 7.75 6.99 -4.94
CA ILE A 92 6.44 7.25 -4.39
C ILE A 92 5.42 7.00 -5.48
N PHE A 93 4.52 6.07 -5.20
CA PHE A 93 3.40 5.78 -6.07
C PHE A 93 2.11 5.78 -5.26
N SER A 94 1.00 5.97 -5.95
CA SER A 94 -0.31 5.91 -5.35
C SER A 94 -1.31 5.23 -6.26
N TYR A 95 -2.37 4.71 -5.67
CA TYR A 95 -3.57 4.35 -6.41
C TYR A 95 -4.79 4.91 -5.71
N ILE A 96 -5.82 5.21 -6.50
CA ILE A 96 -7.10 5.68 -6.02
C ILE A 96 -8.09 4.55 -6.22
N ALA A 97 -8.72 4.10 -5.14
CA ALA A 97 -9.78 3.10 -5.19
C ALA A 97 -11.12 3.75 -4.85
N ARG A 98 -12.18 3.32 -5.53
CA ARG A 98 -13.55 3.66 -5.17
C ARG A 98 -14.04 2.70 -4.10
N ASP A 99 -14.71 3.22 -3.07
CA ASP A 99 -15.40 2.38 -2.09
C ASP A 99 -16.56 1.61 -2.76
N GLY A 100 -16.86 0.42 -2.23
CA GLY A 100 -17.96 -0.41 -2.73
C GLY A 100 -19.33 0.01 -2.24
N SER A 101 -19.39 0.60 -1.04
CA SER A 101 -20.62 1.01 -0.37
C SER A 101 -20.97 2.48 -0.57
N SER A 102 -19.96 3.33 -0.78
CA SER A 102 -20.13 4.76 -1.02
C SER A 102 -19.58 5.20 -2.38
N ASN A 103 -19.87 6.45 -2.77
CA ASN A 103 -19.24 7.09 -3.94
C ASN A 103 -17.92 7.79 -3.57
N GLU A 104 -17.31 7.38 -2.46
CA GLU A 104 -16.06 7.96 -2.00
C GLU A 104 -14.87 7.28 -2.64
N TYR A 105 -13.78 8.04 -2.72
CA TYR A 105 -12.53 7.59 -3.29
C TYR A 105 -11.45 7.70 -2.23
N THR A 106 -10.62 6.67 -2.11
CA THR A 106 -9.50 6.66 -1.17
C THR A 106 -8.19 6.69 -1.94
N CYS A 107 -7.35 7.68 -1.65
CA CYS A 107 -5.99 7.75 -2.16
C CYS A 107 -5.04 6.97 -1.24
N ASN A 108 -4.46 5.90 -1.79
CA ASN A 108 -3.50 5.05 -1.10
C ASN A 108 -2.09 5.39 -1.58
N VAL A 109 -1.22 5.90 -0.69
CA VAL A 109 0.11 6.40 -1.05
C VAL A 109 1.21 5.55 -0.41
N PHE A 110 2.17 5.14 -1.23
CA PHE A 110 3.18 4.17 -0.90
C PHE A 110 4.58 4.68 -1.26
N LYS A 111 5.61 4.27 -0.50
CA LYS A 111 7.02 4.55 -0.82
C LYS A 111 7.84 3.27 -0.89
N SER A 112 8.47 3.02 -2.04
CA SER A 112 9.38 1.89 -2.22
C SER A 112 10.75 2.14 -1.61
N LYS A 113 11.42 1.06 -1.18
CA LYS A 113 12.84 1.06 -0.77
C LYS A 113 13.81 0.85 -1.94
N ARG A 114 13.36 0.29 -3.06
CA ARG A 114 14.19 -0.01 -4.25
C ARG A 114 13.49 0.50 -5.52
N ASN A 115 14.27 0.78 -6.56
CA ASN A 115 13.77 1.44 -7.78
C ASN A 115 12.72 0.65 -8.57
N VAL A 116 12.51 -0.65 -8.31
CA VAL A 116 11.62 -1.51 -9.14
C VAL A 116 10.94 -2.67 -8.42
N SER A 117 11.12 -2.85 -7.11
CA SER A 117 10.56 -4.02 -6.41
C SER A 117 9.47 -3.62 -5.42
N LEU A 118 8.27 -4.18 -5.59
CA LEU A 118 7.06 -4.15 -4.76
C LEU A 118 7.29 -4.63 -3.30
N ARG A 119 8.28 -4.05 -2.61
CA ARG A 119 8.48 -4.09 -1.16
C ARG A 119 8.08 -2.74 -0.64
N ILE A 120 6.79 -2.64 -0.43
CA ILE A 120 6.13 -1.38 -0.23
C ILE A 120 6.17 -1.03 1.25
N LEU A 121 6.80 0.10 1.58
CA LEU A 121 6.56 0.72 2.87
C LEU A 121 5.41 1.70 2.65
N LEU A 122 4.36 1.56 3.46
CA LEU A 122 3.32 2.53 3.81
C LEU A 122 1.91 2.23 3.32
N SER A 123 1.01 1.86 4.21
CA SER A 123 -0.31 2.49 4.19
C SER A 123 -0.18 3.79 5.00
N TYR A 124 -0.68 4.89 4.47
CA TYR A 124 -1.05 6.06 5.25
C TYR A 124 -2.54 5.95 5.54
#